data_AF-A0A9D9NL84-F1
#
_entry.id   AF-A0A9D9NL84-F1
#
_cell.length_a   1.000
_cell.length_b   1.000
_cell.length_c   1.000
_cell.angle_alpha   90.00
_cell.angle_beta   90.00
_cell.angle_gamma   90.00
#
_symmetry.space_group_name_H-M   'P 1'
#
loop_
_entity.id
_entity.type
_entity.pdbx_description
1 polymer ?
#
loop_
_entity_poly.entity_id
_entity_poly.type
_entity_poly.pdbx_seq_one_letter_code
_entity_poly.pdbx_strand_id
1 'polypeptide(L)'
;MTGLKCPGCGSQRALHELLSLHIGQAFRYNALMTVAIPFLTFTGLAWALRKRTPGLYSWINSRPVILTVLAVIILWWILRNLTGL
;
A
#
# COMPACT_ATOMS: atom_id res chain seq x y z
N MET A 1 1.98 -5.07 29.60
CA MET A 1 2.37 -5.00 28.18
C MET A 1 2.42 -6.44 27.67
N THR A 2 1.39 -6.87 26.94
CA THR A 2 1.41 -8.21 26.32
C THR A 2 2.47 -8.18 25.22
N GLY A 3 3.44 -9.08 25.23
CA GLY A 3 4.58 -9.14 24.29
C GLY A 3 4.20 -9.46 22.83
N LEU A 4 2.97 -9.17 22.43
CA LEU A 4 2.47 -9.32 21.07
C LEU A 4 2.99 -8.14 20.24
N LYS A 5 3.89 -8.41 19.29
CA LYS A 5 4.22 -7.47 18.20
C LYS A 5 2.92 -7.23 17.43
N CYS A 6 2.20 -6.16 17.78
CA CYS A 6 0.96 -5.80 17.09
C CYS A 6 1.25 -5.66 15.59
N PRO A 7 0.63 -6.49 14.72
CA PRO A 7 0.88 -6.44 13.28
C PRO A 7 0.50 -5.08 12.67
N GLY A 8 -0.38 -4.34 13.36
CA GLY A 8 -0.81 -2.99 13.02
C GLY A 8 0.10 -1.86 13.52
N CYS A 9 0.96 -2.07 14.52
CA CYS A 9 1.78 -0.98 15.08
C CYS A 9 2.78 -0.41 14.05
N GLY A 10 3.37 -1.27 13.22
CA GLY A 10 4.24 -0.83 12.12
C GLY A 10 3.47 -0.05 11.04
N SER A 11 2.26 -0.50 10.72
CA SER A 11 1.40 0.17 9.74
C SER A 11 0.93 1.55 10.23
N GLN A 12 0.55 1.67 11.51
CA GLN A 12 0.13 2.95 12.09
C GLN A 12 1.29 3.96 12.14
N ARG A 13 2.50 3.51 12.51
CA ARG A 13 3.71 4.35 12.49
C ARG A 13 4.10 4.76 11.07
N ALA A 14 4.06 3.82 10.12
CA ALA A 14 4.32 4.13 8.72
C ALA A 14 3.37 5.20 8.19
N LEU A 15 2.07 5.08 8.48
CA LEU A 15 1.06 6.06 8.08
C LEU A 15 1.33 7.45 8.69
N HIS A 16 1.69 7.50 9.99
CA HIS A 16 2.03 8.76 10.66
C HIS A 16 3.26 9.43 10.03
N GLU A 17 4.31 8.66 9.71
CA GLU A 17 5.49 9.16 9.01
C GLU A 17 5.16 9.62 7.58
N LEU A 18 4.28 8.91 6.86
CA LEU A 18 3.82 9.36 5.53
C LEU A 18 3.11 10.70 5.60
N LEU A 19 2.21 10.86 6.57
CA LEU A 19 1.46 12.11 6.79
C LEU A 19 2.40 13.26 7.18
N SER A 20 3.52 12.93 7.83
CA SER A 20 4.57 13.88 8.20
C SER A 20 5.63 14.07 7.10
N LEU A 21 5.43 13.47 5.91
CA LEU A 21 6.33 13.50 4.75
C LEU A 21 7.71 12.83 4.96
N HIS A 22 7.85 11.98 5.99
CA HIS A 22 9.07 11.21 6.25
C HIS A 22 9.04 9.83 5.58
N ILE A 23 9.16 9.82 4.25
CA ILE A 23 9.03 8.61 3.43
C ILE A 23 10.05 7.52 3.81
N GLY A 24 11.30 7.90 4.13
CA GLY A 24 12.33 6.94 4.51
C GLY A 24 11.99 6.18 5.81
N GLN A 25 11.43 6.88 6.79
CA GLN A 25 11.02 6.27 8.06
C GLN A 25 9.76 5.43 7.90
N ALA A 26 8.81 5.89 7.08
CA ALA A 26 7.64 5.10 6.71
C ALA A 26 8.01 3.77 6.05
N PHE A 27 8.98 3.77 5.14
CA PHE A 27 9.45 2.57 4.45
C PHE A 27 10.05 1.56 5.42
N ARG A 28 10.80 2.04 6.42
CA ARG A 28 11.36 1.20 7.48
C ARG A 28 10.31 0.58 8.40
N TYR A 29 9.18 1.27 8.62
CA TYR A 29 8.10 0.75 9.45
C TYR A 29 7.18 -0.22 8.69
N ASN A 30 6.86 0.07 7.42
CA ASN A 30 6.12 -0.81 6.52
C ASN A 30 6.25 -0.32 5.06
N ALA A 31 7.16 -0.93 4.30
CA ALA A 31 7.38 -0.59 2.90
C ALA A 31 6.14 -0.81 2.03
N LEU A 32 5.37 -1.89 2.25
CA LEU A 32 4.12 -2.09 1.49
C LEU A 32 3.12 -0.99 1.77
N MET A 33 2.92 -0.60 3.04
CA MET A 33 2.02 0.51 3.39
C MET A 33 2.45 1.79 2.70
N THR A 34 3.76 2.02 2.65
CA THR A 34 4.37 3.21 2.02
C THR A 34 4.09 3.29 0.53
N VAL A 35 4.08 2.15 -0.17
CA VAL A 35 3.76 2.10 -1.61
C VAL A 35 2.25 2.02 -1.86
N ALA A 36 1.51 1.32 -1.00
CA ALA A 36 0.07 1.12 -1.13
C ALA A 36 -0.71 2.42 -0.97
N ILE A 37 -0.30 3.33 -0.07
CA ILE A 37 -1.00 4.61 0.13
C ILE A 37 -0.99 5.48 -1.15
N PRO A 38 0.17 5.77 -1.79
CA PRO A 38 0.21 6.45 -3.09
C PRO A 38 -0.60 5.74 -4.18
N PHE A 39 -0.54 4.40 -4.23
CA PHE A 39 -1.31 3.64 -5.21
C PHE A 39 -2.82 3.80 -5.00
N LEU A 40 -3.32 3.64 -3.77
CA LEU A 40 -4.74 3.78 -3.42
C LEU A 40 -5.25 5.21 -3.62
N THR A 41 -4.43 6.21 -3.30
CA THR A 41 -4.80 7.62 -3.57
C THR A 41 -4.90 7.87 -5.07
N PHE A 42 -3.98 7.35 -5.88
CA PHE A 42 -4.03 7.45 -7.33
C PHE A 42 -5.24 6.74 -7.94
N THR A 43 -5.56 5.52 -7.51
CA THR A 43 -6.75 4.79 -8.00
C THR A 43 -8.04 5.47 -7.57
N GLY A 44 -8.11 6.03 -6.36
CA GLY A 44 -9.23 6.84 -5.88
C GLY A 44 -9.43 8.11 -6.72
N LEU A 45 -8.35 8.80 -7.09
CA LEU A 45 -8.40 9.95 -8.01
C LEU A 45 -8.85 9.54 -9.41
N ALA A 46 -8.34 8.44 -9.95
CA ALA A 46 -8.76 7.92 -11.25
C ALA A 46 -10.25 7.53 -11.27
N TRP A 47 -10.78 7.01 -10.15
CA TRP A 47 -12.21 6.75 -10.00
C TRP A 47 -13.04 8.04 -9.94
N ALA A 48 -12.59 9.05 -9.18
CA ALA A 48 -13.26 10.35 -9.12
C ALA A 48 -13.30 11.04 -10.50
N LEU A 49 -12.22 10.89 -11.28
CA LEU A 49 -12.07 11.44 -12.62
C LEU A 49 -12.55 10.49 -13.73
N ARG A 50 -13.26 9.40 -13.41
CA ARG A 50 -13.66 8.38 -14.40
C ARG A 50 -14.35 8.93 -15.65
N LYS A 51 -15.12 10.02 -15.51
CA LYS A 51 -15.80 10.69 -16.63
C LYS A 51 -14.86 11.52 -17.51
N ARG A 52 -13.76 12.04 -16.95
CA ARG A 52 -12.74 12.81 -17.68
C ARG A 52 -11.63 11.92 -18.24
N THR A 53 -11.29 10.82 -17.55
CA THR A 53 -10.21 9.90 -17.92
C THR A 53 -10.67 8.44 -17.94
N PRO A 54 -11.62 8.07 -18.81
CA PRO A 54 -12.18 6.71 -18.85
C PRO A 54 -11.12 5.65 -19.21
N GLY A 55 -10.14 5.98 -20.05
CA GLY A 55 -9.05 5.07 -20.41
C GLY A 55 -8.16 4.69 -19.22
N LEU A 56 -7.77 5.67 -18.40
CA LEU A 56 -6.99 5.43 -17.18
C LEU A 56 -7.76 4.57 -16.17
N TYR A 57 -9.05 4.87 -15.97
CA TYR A 57 -9.91 4.09 -15.09
C TYR A 57 -10.04 2.63 -15.55
N SER A 58 -10.26 2.41 -16.85
CA SER A 58 -10.36 1.06 -17.43
C SER A 58 -9.05 0.28 -17.33
N TRP A 59 -7.91 0.93 -17.54
CA TRP A 59 -6.59 0.30 -17.41
C TRP A 59 -6.28 -0.12 -15.97
N ILE A 60 -6.49 0.76 -14.99
CA ILE A 60 -6.27 0.46 -13.56
C ILE A 60 -7.15 -0.69 -13.09
N ASN A 61 -8.41 -0.75 -13.56
CA ASN A 61 -9.36 -1.82 -13.22
C ASN A 61 -9.25 -3.05 -14.12
N SER A 62 -8.22 -3.12 -14.96
CA SER A 62 -8.01 -4.29 -15.81
C SER A 62 -7.59 -5.49 -14.96
N ARG A 63 -8.03 -6.68 -15.36
CA ARG A 63 -7.65 -7.96 -14.73
C ARG A 63 -6.14 -8.11 -14.48
N PRO A 64 -5.24 -7.82 -15.45
CA PRO A 64 -3.81 -7.98 -15.21
C PRO A 64 -3.31 -7.07 -14.08
N VAL A 65 -3.72 -5.80 -14.05
CA VAL A 65 -3.29 -4.86 -12.99
C VAL A 65 -3.75 -5.33 -11.61
N ILE A 66 -5.02 -5.75 -11.49
CA ILE A 66 -5.56 -6.26 -10.23
C ILE A 66 -4.80 -7.50 -9.76
N LEU A 67 -4.52 -8.44 -10.67
CA LEU A 67 -3.77 -9.66 -10.35
C LEU A 67 -2.32 -9.35 -9.97
N THR A 68 -1.66 -8.41 -10.65
CA THR A 68 -0.30 -7.97 -10.29
C THR A 68 -0.27 -7.34 -8.90
N VAL A 69 -1.22 -6.44 -8.58
CA VAL A 69 -1.31 -5.82 -7.24
C VAL A 69 -1.56 -6.88 -6.18
N LEU A 70 -2.47 -7.83 -6.42
CA LEU A 70 -2.76 -8.92 -5.50
C LEU A 70 -1.52 -9.80 -5.27
N ALA A 71 -0.82 -10.17 -6.34
CA ALA A 71 0.41 -10.95 -6.25
C ALA A 71 1.49 -10.24 -5.43
N VAL A 72 1.66 -8.92 -5.62
CA VAL A 72 2.61 -8.10 -4.84
C VAL A 72 2.22 -8.07 -3.36
N ILE A 73 0.94 -7.90 -3.04
CA ILE A 73 0.45 -7.90 -1.65
C ILE A 73 0.72 -9.26 -0.99
N ILE A 74 0.41 -10.36 -1.67
CA ILE A 74 0.64 -11.71 -1.16
C ILE A 74 2.13 -11.96 -0.97
N LEU A 75 2.96 -11.63 -1.95
CA LEU A 75 4.40 -11.79 -1.89
C LEU A 75 5.00 -11.00 -0.72
N TRP A 76 4.59 -9.73 -0.55
CA TRP A 76 5.03 -8.92 0.58
C TRP A 76 4.59 -9.51 1.92
N TRP A 77 3.34 -9.98 2.02
CA TRP A 77 2.82 -10.59 3.24
C TRP A 77 3.62 -11.84 3.62
N ILE A 78 3.93 -12.71 2.65
CA ILE A 78 4.78 -13.89 2.82
C ILE A 78 6.19 -13.47 3.27
N LEU A 79 6.84 -12.55 2.52
CA LEU A 79 8.19 -12.08 2.83
C LEU A 79 8.25 -11.52 4.25
N ARG A 80 7.30 -10.67 4.62
CA ARG A 80 7.22 -10.06 5.94
C ARG A 80 7.05 -11.10 7.06
N ASN A 81 6.18 -12.08 6.85
CA ASN A 81 5.89 -13.11 7.85
C ASN A 81 7.03 -14.12 7.99
N LEU A 82 7.79 -14.38 6.93
CA LEU A 82 8.94 -15.30 6.94
C LEU A 82 10.24 -14.65 7.41
N THR A 83 10.48 -13.38 7.06
CA THR A 83 11.73 -12.66 7.39
C THR A 83 11.64 -11.82 8.66
N GLY A 84 10.43 -11.61 9.20
CA GLY A 84 10.20 -10.83 10.41
C GLY A 84 10.36 -9.31 10.24
N LEU A 85 10.31 -8.82 8.99
CA LEU A 85 10.34 -7.40 8.61
C LEU A 85 9.11 -6.59 9.09
#